data_AF-A0A381W7U2-F1
#
_entry.id   AF-A0A381W7U2-F1
#
_cell.length_a   1.000
_cell.length_b   1.000
_cell.length_c   1.000
_cell.angle_alpha   90.00
_cell.angle_beta   90.00
_cell.angle_gamma   90.00
#
_symmetry.space_group_name_H-M   'P 1'
#
loop_
_entity.id
_entity.type
_entity.pdbx_description
1 polymer ?
#
loop_
_entity_poly.entity_id
_entity_poly.type
_entity_poly.pdbx_seq_one_letter_code
_entity_poly.pdbx_strand_id
1 'polypeptide(L)'
;MELQALTFTIVGATFVVYIGIAFWARAGSTKEFYVAGGDVHPVANGMATAADWMSAASFISMAGLIAFFGYGGSVFLMGWTGGYVLLALLLAPYLRKHGSFTVPEFISDRYYSKTARVVAVVCLIIASVTYVIGQMKGIGVAFSRFLEV
;
A
#
# COMPACT_ATOMS: atom_id res chain seq x y z
N MET A 1 31.71 -8.40 10.62
CA MET A 1 30.68 -8.98 9.72
C MET A 1 30.95 -8.45 8.33
N GLU A 2 30.99 -9.31 7.33
CA GLU A 2 31.02 -8.91 5.93
C GLU A 2 29.70 -8.20 5.56
N LEU A 3 29.76 -7.20 4.68
CA LEU A 3 28.59 -6.40 4.30
C LEU A 3 27.45 -7.28 3.78
N GLN A 4 27.76 -8.26 2.95
CA GLN A 4 26.80 -9.20 2.37
C GLN A 4 26.10 -10.03 3.47
N ALA A 5 26.86 -10.54 4.45
CA ALA A 5 26.30 -11.27 5.58
C ALA A 5 25.36 -10.41 6.43
N LEU A 6 25.69 -9.13 6.63
CA LEU A 6 24.81 -8.18 7.32
C LEU A 6 23.50 -7.94 6.53
N THR A 7 23.59 -7.74 5.21
CA THR A 7 22.41 -7.55 4.36
C THR A 7 21.48 -8.76 4.42
N PHE A 8 22.00 -9.97 4.23
CA PHE A 8 21.19 -11.19 4.33
C PHE A 8 20.57 -11.36 5.71
N THR A 9 21.30 -11.04 6.77
CA THR A 9 20.78 -11.13 8.14
C THR A 9 19.62 -10.18 8.36
N ILE A 10 19.76 -8.91 7.96
CA ILE A 10 18.70 -7.91 8.13
C ILE A 10 17.48 -8.27 7.30
N VAL A 11 17.65 -8.58 6.01
CA VAL A 11 16.55 -8.97 5.12
C VAL A 11 15.87 -10.25 5.64
N GLY A 12 16.64 -11.29 5.95
CA GLY A 12 16.08 -12.53 6.50
C GLY A 12 15.32 -12.31 7.81
N ALA A 13 15.87 -11.49 8.73
CA ALA A 13 15.22 -11.15 9.98
C ALA A 13 13.90 -10.40 9.77
N THR A 14 13.81 -9.46 8.82
CA THR A 14 12.55 -8.76 8.55
C THR A 14 11.48 -9.72 8.02
N PHE A 15 11.83 -10.63 7.10
CA PHE A 15 10.90 -11.68 6.64
C PHE A 15 10.42 -12.55 7.81
N VAL A 16 11.33 -13.03 8.65
CA VAL A 16 10.97 -13.86 9.82
C VAL A 16 10.04 -13.11 10.77
N VAL A 17 10.32 -11.83 11.07
CA VAL A 17 9.49 -11.00 11.93
C VAL A 17 8.09 -10.83 11.33
N TYR A 18 7.98 -10.44 10.05
CA TYR A 18 6.68 -10.24 9.41
C TYR A 18 5.86 -11.53 9.28
N ILE A 19 6.50 -12.65 8.94
CA ILE A 19 5.85 -13.97 8.90
C ILE A 19 5.39 -14.38 10.31
N GLY A 20 6.22 -14.18 11.33
CA GLY A 20 5.88 -14.43 12.72
C GLY A 20 4.67 -13.62 13.18
N ILE A 21 4.63 -12.32 12.85
CA ILE A 21 3.48 -11.45 13.11
C ILE A 21 2.23 -11.97 12.37
N ALA A 22 2.35 -12.40 11.11
CA ALA A 22 1.22 -12.91 10.34
C ALA A 22 0.59 -14.18 10.97
N PHE A 23 1.40 -15.06 11.57
CA PHE A 23 0.89 -16.21 12.32
C PHE A 23 0.27 -15.81 13.66
N TRP A 24 0.89 -14.87 14.38
CA TRP A 24 0.42 -14.43 15.69
C TRP A 24 -0.88 -13.61 15.62
N ALA A 25 -1.00 -12.74 14.62
CA ALA A 25 -2.12 -11.82 14.44
C ALA A 25 -3.17 -12.34 13.43
N ARG A 26 -3.36 -13.67 13.36
CA ARG A 26 -4.28 -14.28 12.40
C ARG A 26 -5.73 -13.87 12.70
N ALA A 27 -6.40 -13.29 11.71
CA ALA A 27 -7.80 -12.90 11.83
C ALA A 27 -8.74 -14.14 11.84
N GLY A 28 -9.71 -14.14 12.75
CA GLY A 28 -10.74 -15.16 12.88
C GLY A 28 -12.07 -14.81 12.18
N SER A 29 -12.27 -13.53 11.82
CA SER A 29 -13.49 -13.07 11.14
C SER A 29 -13.21 -12.03 10.05
N THR A 30 -14.19 -11.80 9.17
CA THR A 30 -14.14 -10.74 8.14
C THR A 30 -13.91 -9.36 8.74
N LYS A 31 -14.55 -9.06 9.88
CA LYS A 31 -14.40 -7.77 10.57
C LYS A 31 -12.99 -7.60 11.14
N GLU A 32 -12.42 -8.65 11.71
CA GLU A 32 -11.02 -8.62 12.16
C GLU A 32 -10.06 -8.47 10.98
N PHE A 33 -10.33 -9.14 9.86
CA PHE A 33 -9.47 -9.08 8.68
C PHE A 33 -9.46 -7.71 8.02
N TYR A 34 -10.62 -7.07 7.84
CA TYR A 34 -10.72 -5.80 7.11
C TYR A 34 -10.54 -4.55 7.97
N VAL A 35 -10.95 -4.58 9.24
CA VAL A 35 -10.92 -3.37 10.11
C VAL A 35 -10.25 -3.61 11.46
N ALA A 36 -9.58 -4.76 11.65
CA ALA A 36 -8.90 -5.10 12.91
C ALA A 36 -9.80 -4.91 14.14
N GLY A 37 -11.07 -5.31 14.02
CA GLY A 37 -12.08 -5.17 15.08
C GLY A 37 -12.63 -3.75 15.28
N GLY A 38 -11.94 -2.73 14.76
CA GLY A 38 -12.25 -1.31 14.94
C GLY A 38 -11.46 -0.63 16.08
N ASP A 39 -10.53 -1.35 16.71
CA ASP A 39 -9.88 -0.95 17.97
C ASP A 39 -8.46 -0.36 17.79
N VAL A 40 -8.01 -0.17 16.55
CA VAL A 40 -6.67 0.39 16.28
C VAL A 40 -6.64 1.89 16.60
N HIS A 41 -5.70 2.29 17.45
CA HIS A 41 -5.53 3.69 17.84
C HIS A 41 -5.31 4.58 16.60
N PRO A 42 -5.97 5.76 16.48
CA PRO A 42 -5.91 6.60 15.28
C PRO A 42 -4.50 6.96 14.81
N VAL A 43 -3.58 7.23 15.75
CA VAL A 43 -2.18 7.53 15.42
C VAL A 43 -1.47 6.31 14.84
N ALA A 44 -1.70 5.11 15.39
CA ALA A 44 -1.11 3.87 14.86
C ALA A 44 -1.69 3.54 13.47
N ASN A 45 -2.99 3.73 13.29
CA ASN A 45 -3.65 3.57 12.00
C ASN A 45 -3.12 4.57 10.96
N GLY A 46 -2.90 5.83 11.36
CA GLY A 46 -2.30 6.87 10.52
C GLY A 46 -0.85 6.55 10.14
N MET A 47 -0.05 6.03 11.07
CA MET A 47 1.32 5.58 10.77
C MET A 47 1.33 4.37 9.82
N ALA A 48 0.42 3.41 10.01
CA ALA A 48 0.28 2.27 9.10
C ALA A 48 -0.11 2.73 7.68
N THR A 49 -1.03 3.68 7.60
CA THR A 49 -1.47 4.33 6.34
C THR A 49 -0.29 5.06 5.66
N ALA A 50 0.51 5.81 6.42
CA ALA A 50 1.71 6.47 5.90
C ALA A 50 2.81 5.47 5.49
N ALA A 51 2.94 4.34 6.17
CA ALA A 51 3.87 3.28 5.81
C ALA A 51 3.44 2.57 4.52
N ASP A 52 2.14 2.32 4.30
CA ASP A 52 1.62 1.78 3.04
C ASP A 52 1.85 2.73 1.85
N TRP A 53 1.79 4.03 2.11
CA TRP A 53 2.13 5.07 1.15
C TRP A 53 3.62 5.07 0.75
N MET A 54 4.51 4.58 1.64
CA MET A 54 5.94 4.38 1.38
C MET A 54 6.16 3.08 0.61
N SER A 55 6.48 3.19 -0.67
CA SER A 55 6.64 2.02 -1.54
C SER A 55 7.86 2.14 -2.44
N ALA A 56 8.28 1.04 -3.08
CA ALA A 56 9.38 1.05 -4.04
C ALA A 56 9.07 1.98 -5.22
N ALA A 57 7.80 2.04 -5.65
CA ALA A 57 7.35 3.03 -6.61
C ALA A 57 7.61 4.45 -6.12
N SER A 58 7.23 4.79 -4.88
CA SER A 58 7.44 6.12 -4.31
C SER A 58 8.93 6.48 -4.22
N PHE A 59 9.76 5.57 -3.69
CA PHE A 59 11.17 5.83 -3.43
C PHE A 59 12.01 5.89 -4.71
N ILE A 60 11.92 4.85 -5.54
CA ILE A 60 12.75 4.72 -6.75
C ILE A 60 12.28 5.70 -7.83
N SER A 61 10.97 5.88 -8.00
CA SER A 61 10.46 6.80 -9.01
C SER A 61 10.77 8.25 -8.64
N MET A 62 10.71 8.62 -7.35
CA MET A 62 11.06 9.98 -6.95
C MET A 62 12.55 10.28 -7.19
N ALA A 63 13.43 9.34 -6.83
CA ALA A 63 14.85 9.47 -7.13
C ALA A 63 15.10 9.61 -8.64
N GLY A 64 14.44 8.81 -9.47
CA GLY A 64 14.51 8.91 -10.93
C GLY A 64 13.99 10.25 -11.46
N LEU A 65 12.79 10.67 -11.04
CA LEU A 65 12.17 11.92 -11.48
C LEU A 65 13.04 13.13 -11.13
N ILE A 66 13.63 13.17 -9.93
CA ILE A 66 14.54 14.26 -9.55
C ILE A 66 15.85 14.20 -10.35
N ALA A 67 16.39 13.01 -10.58
CA ALA A 67 17.62 12.86 -11.36
C ALA A 67 17.46 13.37 -12.81
N PHE A 68 16.29 13.15 -13.43
CA PHE A 68 16.05 13.55 -14.83
C PHE A 68 15.41 14.94 -14.99
N PHE A 69 14.54 15.35 -14.07
CA PHE A 69 13.77 16.61 -14.16
C PHE A 69 14.17 17.65 -13.11
N GLY A 70 15.16 17.36 -12.26
CA GLY A 70 15.60 18.24 -11.19
C GLY A 70 14.49 18.51 -10.16
N TYR A 71 14.51 19.71 -9.57
CA TYR A 71 13.49 20.14 -8.59
C TYR A 71 12.06 20.10 -9.18
N GLY A 72 11.92 20.27 -10.49
CA GLY A 72 10.62 20.18 -11.17
C GLY A 72 9.94 18.83 -11.01
N GLY A 73 10.69 17.73 -10.80
CA GLY A 73 10.13 16.42 -10.50
C GLY A 73 9.38 16.36 -9.17
N SER A 74 9.72 17.21 -8.21
CA SER A 74 9.13 17.20 -6.85
C SER A 74 7.64 17.58 -6.83
N VAL A 75 7.12 18.21 -7.89
CA VAL A 75 5.68 18.52 -8.02
C VAL A 75 4.81 17.27 -8.03
N PHE A 76 5.33 16.14 -8.54
CA PHE A 76 4.61 14.86 -8.51
C PHE A 76 4.42 14.35 -7.09
N LEU A 77 5.42 14.52 -6.22
CA LEU A 77 5.31 14.20 -4.80
C LEU A 77 4.19 15.02 -4.16
N MET A 78 4.18 16.34 -4.38
CA MET A 78 3.14 17.22 -3.84
C MET A 78 1.75 16.86 -4.35
N GLY A 79 1.61 16.63 -5.66
CA GLY A 79 0.33 16.28 -6.28
C GLY A 79 -0.23 14.96 -5.77
N TRP A 80 0.59 13.91 -5.73
CA TRP A 80 0.12 12.60 -5.28
C TRP A 80 -0.12 12.58 -3.76
N THR A 81 0.75 13.21 -2.95
CA THR A 81 0.55 13.32 -1.49
C THR A 81 -0.72 14.11 -1.19
N GLY A 82 -0.93 15.24 -1.88
CA GLY A 82 -2.13 16.05 -1.75
C GLY A 82 -3.38 15.26 -2.09
N GLY A 83 -3.37 14.51 -3.19
CA GLY A 83 -4.46 13.61 -3.56
C GLY A 83 -4.75 12.54 -2.50
N TYR A 84 -3.71 11.98 -1.90
CA TYR A 84 -3.84 11.00 -0.82
C TYR A 84 -4.51 11.59 0.43
N VAL A 85 -4.08 12.79 0.84
CA VAL A 85 -4.68 13.52 1.97
C VAL A 85 -6.14 13.87 1.68
N LEU A 86 -6.45 14.36 0.47
CA LEU A 86 -7.82 14.67 0.06
C LEU A 86 -8.70 13.41 0.10
N LEU A 87 -8.20 12.27 -0.38
CA LEU A 87 -8.93 11.01 -0.30
C LEU A 87 -9.17 10.60 1.16
N ALA A 88 -8.15 10.70 2.01
CA ALA A 88 -8.25 10.37 3.44
C ALA A 88 -9.26 11.27 4.18
N LEU A 89 -9.35 12.56 3.84
CA LEU A 89 -10.25 13.50 4.50
C LEU A 89 -11.67 13.50 3.91
N LEU A 90 -11.80 13.34 2.59
CA LEU A 90 -13.08 13.52 1.90
C LEU A 90 -13.79 12.22 1.56
N LEU A 91 -13.07 11.10 1.39
CA LEU A 91 -13.68 9.83 0.99
C LEU A 91 -13.72 8.83 2.14
N ALA A 92 -12.61 8.69 2.88
CA ALA A 92 -12.51 7.69 3.94
C ALA A 92 -13.60 7.82 5.04
N PRO A 93 -14.02 9.03 5.48
CA PRO A 93 -15.10 9.15 6.48
C PRO A 93 -16.46 8.66 5.95
N TYR A 94 -16.73 8.84 4.66
CA TYR A 94 -17.98 8.38 4.05
C TYR A 94 -18.00 6.86 3.92
N LEU A 95 -16.89 6.27 3.45
CA LEU A 95 -16.77 4.81 3.37
C LEU A 95 -16.90 4.18 4.76
N ARG A 96 -16.27 4.77 5.79
CA ARG A 96 -16.39 4.33 7.18
C ARG A 96 -17.84 4.37 7.68
N LYS A 97 -18.59 5.42 7.37
CA LYS A 97 -20.01 5.55 7.76
C LYS A 97 -20.91 4.57 7.03
N HIS A 98 -20.58 4.21 5.78
CA HIS A 98 -21.35 3.25 4.98
C HIS A 98 -21.23 1.82 5.51
N GLY A 99 -20.07 1.45 6.08
CA GLY A 99 -19.86 0.14 6.70
C GLY A 99 -19.55 -1.00 5.72
N SER A 100 -19.38 -0.73 4.43
CA SER A 100 -18.85 -1.72 3.46
C SER A 100 -17.36 -1.92 3.70
N PHE A 101 -16.88 -3.15 3.46
CA PHE A 101 -15.47 -3.49 3.64
C PHE A 101 -14.64 -3.21 2.38
N THR A 102 -15.28 -3.12 1.22
CA THR A 102 -14.58 -2.91 -0.06
C THR A 102 -15.21 -1.81 -0.91
N VAL A 103 -14.40 -1.12 -1.72
CA VAL A 103 -14.88 -0.07 -2.63
C VAL A 103 -15.87 -0.59 -3.68
N PRO A 104 -15.68 -1.78 -4.31
CA PRO A 104 -16.66 -2.31 -5.26
C PRO A 104 -18.01 -2.64 -4.61
N GLU A 105 -18.01 -3.12 -3.37
CA GLU A 105 -19.23 -3.33 -2.59
C GLU A 105 -19.94 -2.00 -2.33
N PHE A 106 -19.21 -0.98 -1.88
CA PHE A 106 -19.76 0.37 -1.72
C PHE A 106 -20.41 0.89 -3.02
N ILE A 107 -19.76 0.70 -4.18
CA ILE A 107 -20.32 1.11 -5.48
C ILE A 107 -21.59 0.32 -5.81
N SER A 108 -21.60 -0.98 -5.54
CA SER A 108 -22.79 -1.83 -5.71
C SER A 108 -23.99 -1.28 -4.96
N ASP A 109 -23.78 -0.96 -3.68
CA ASP A 109 -24.84 -0.53 -2.77
C ASP A 109 -25.28 0.90 -3.09
N ARG A 110 -24.34 1.79 -3.37
CA ARG A 110 -24.61 3.19 -3.70
C ARG A 110 -25.46 3.36 -4.97
N TYR A 111 -25.28 2.49 -5.95
CA TYR A 111 -25.97 2.55 -7.24
C TYR A 111 -27.01 1.43 -7.44
N TYR A 112 -27.23 0.58 -6.43
CA TYR A 112 -28.13 -0.58 -6.49
C TYR A 112 -27.89 -1.47 -7.72
N SER A 113 -26.63 -1.63 -8.14
CA SER A 113 -26.29 -2.25 -9.43
C SER A 113 -25.14 -3.25 -9.32
N LYS A 114 -25.45 -4.52 -9.61
CA LYS A 114 -24.44 -5.59 -9.70
C LYS A 114 -23.46 -5.37 -10.86
N THR A 115 -23.91 -4.75 -11.95
CA THR A 115 -23.03 -4.41 -13.07
C THR A 115 -22.00 -3.36 -12.66
N ALA A 116 -22.42 -2.34 -11.91
CA ALA A 116 -21.49 -1.32 -11.39
C ALA A 116 -20.43 -1.94 -10.46
N ARG A 117 -20.80 -2.93 -9.65
CA ARG A 117 -19.85 -3.72 -8.85
C ARG A 117 -18.80 -4.42 -9.70
N VAL A 118 -19.22 -5.11 -10.76
CA VAL A 118 -18.30 -5.85 -11.64
C VAL A 118 -17.32 -4.89 -12.31
N VAL A 119 -17.80 -3.75 -12.81
CA VAL A 119 -16.94 -2.71 -13.39
C VAL A 119 -15.92 -2.23 -12.36
N ALA A 120 -16.36 -1.93 -11.13
CA ALA A 120 -15.48 -1.51 -10.06
C ALA A 120 -14.43 -2.57 -9.68
N VAL A 121 -14.80 -3.86 -9.67
CA VAL A 121 -13.86 -4.97 -9.45
C VAL A 121 -12.82 -5.03 -10.56
N VAL A 122 -13.22 -4.91 -11.83
CA VAL A 122 -12.29 -4.91 -12.96
C VAL A 122 -11.32 -3.74 -12.87
N CYS A 123 -11.81 -2.52 -12.59
CA CYS A 123 -10.97 -1.36 -12.37
C CYS A 123 -9.98 -1.57 -11.21
N LEU A 124 -10.45 -2.12 -10.08
CA LEU A 124 -9.61 -2.43 -8.92
C LEU A 124 -8.49 -3.42 -9.27
N ILE A 125 -8.80 -4.48 -10.01
CA ILE A 125 -7.81 -5.49 -10.42
C ILE A 125 -6.77 -4.87 -11.35
N ILE A 126 -7.19 -4.11 -12.36
CA ILE A 126 -6.28 -3.46 -13.31
C ILE A 126 -5.32 -2.51 -12.56
N ALA A 127 -5.86 -1.66 -11.68
CA ALA A 127 -5.05 -0.75 -10.88
C ALA A 127 -4.07 -1.51 -9.96
N SER A 128 -4.55 -2.53 -9.26
CA SER A 128 -3.75 -3.31 -8.31
C SER A 128 -2.65 -4.10 -9.00
N VAL A 129 -2.95 -4.79 -10.11
CA VAL A 129 -1.96 -5.57 -10.87
C VAL A 129 -0.88 -4.65 -11.44
N THR A 130 -1.27 -3.53 -12.03
CA THR A 130 -0.31 -2.53 -12.56
C THR A 130 0.63 -2.05 -11.46
N TYR A 131 0.08 -1.76 -10.27
CA TYR A 131 0.85 -1.33 -9.12
C TYR A 131 1.81 -2.43 -8.63
N VAL A 132 1.34 -3.66 -8.46
CA VAL A 132 2.15 -4.80 -8.01
C VAL A 132 3.30 -5.07 -8.97
N ILE A 133 3.09 -5.01 -10.29
CA ILE A 133 4.16 -5.17 -11.28
C ILE A 133 5.27 -4.13 -11.05
N GLY A 134 4.90 -2.87 -10.83
CA GLY A 134 5.85 -1.80 -10.51
C GLY A 134 6.64 -2.07 -9.23
N GLN A 135 5.96 -2.51 -8.17
CA GLN A 135 6.62 -2.86 -6.89
C GLN A 135 7.58 -4.03 -7.05
N MET A 136 7.18 -5.11 -7.73
CA MET A 136 8.03 -6.28 -7.93
C MET A 136 9.28 -5.93 -8.74
N LYS A 137 9.16 -5.05 -9.74
CA LYS A 137 10.32 -4.53 -10.48
C LYS A 137 11.25 -3.73 -9.55
N GLY A 138 10.70 -2.87 -8.71
CA GLY A 138 11.46 -2.10 -7.73
C GLY A 138 12.23 -2.98 -6.75
N ILE A 139 11.58 -4.03 -6.23
CA ILE A 139 12.21 -5.03 -5.35
C ILE A 139 13.33 -5.76 -6.07
N GLY A 140 13.12 -6.19 -7.32
CA GLY A 140 14.16 -6.86 -8.12
C GLY A 140 15.39 -5.98 -8.35
N VAL A 141 15.22 -4.68 -8.59
CA VAL A 141 16.34 -3.73 -8.67
C VAL A 141 17.05 -3.60 -7.33
N ALA A 142 16.34 -3.53 -6.21
CA ALA A 142 16.97 -3.47 -4.90
C ALA A 142 17.76 -4.76 -4.59
N PHE A 143 17.16 -5.94 -4.83
CA PHE A 143 17.76 -7.22 -4.53
C PHE A 143 19.00 -7.48 -5.39
N SER A 144 18.94 -7.21 -6.70
CA SER A 144 20.12 -7.35 -7.57
C SER A 144 21.29 -6.44 -7.17
N ARG A 145 21.01 -5.27 -6.58
CA ARG A 145 22.04 -4.34 -6.14
C ARG A 145 22.64 -4.69 -4.78
N PHE A 146 21.85 -5.22 -3.85
CA PHE A 146 22.27 -5.41 -2.45
C PHE A 146 22.52 -6.87 -2.06
N LEU A 147 21.96 -7.82 -2.80
CA LEU A 147 22.11 -9.26 -2.57
C LEU A 147 22.94 -9.94 -3.67
N GLU A 148 23.37 -9.20 -4.70
CA GLU A 148 24.18 -9.68 -5.83
C GLU A 148 23.58 -10.90 -6.56
N VAL A 149 22.25 -10.96 -6.64
CA VAL A 149 21.46 -12.02 -7.31
C VAL A 149 20.74 -11.52 -8.56
#